data_AF-A0A9D3VJQ8-F1
#
_entry.id   AF-A0A9D3VJQ8-F1
#
_cell.length_a   1.000
_cell.length_b   1.000
_cell.length_c   1.000
_cell.angle_alpha   90.00
_cell.angle_beta   90.00
_cell.angle_gamma   90.00
#
_symmetry.space_group_name_H-M   'P 1'
#
loop_
_entity.id
_entity.type
_entity.pdbx_description
1 polymer ?
#
loop_
_entity_poly.entity_id
_entity_poly.type
_entity_poly.pdbx_seq_one_letter_code
_entity_poly.pdbx_strand_id
1 'polypeptide(L)'
;MMSSINRELDEETPLQARLNKLTSAIGKIGLAVAVLVLAVLLIRYFTGNTKDDQGNKEYIRGKTKFDSMMNSVVEIISVAITIVVVAIPEGLPLAVTLTLAYSMKQMMADHAMVRKLSACETMGSATTICTDKTGTLTLNEMKVTEFRLGKELMGSISSEIAPNVHKLLQQAVALNTTGTVYKPNSRSLPEISGSPTEKAILSWAVSDLGMNLDDPKQNDELIQVEAFNSENKRSGVLIRRKSGSGGATQVHWKGAAEMILAMCSQYYVEVVQLKPLTRKKE
;
A
#
# COMPACT_ATOMS: atom_id res chain seq x y z
N MET A 1 -6.18 20.96 9.05
CA MET A 1 -5.43 19.70 8.88
C MET A 1 -4.46 19.39 10.03
N MET A 2 -3.83 20.35 10.70
CA MET A 2 -3.01 20.05 11.90
C MET A 2 -3.82 19.68 13.16
N SER A 3 -5.08 20.12 13.29
CA SER A 3 -5.90 19.83 14.48
C SER A 3 -6.43 18.38 14.53
N SER A 4 -6.51 17.69 13.38
CA SER A 4 -6.93 16.28 13.32
C SER A 4 -5.83 15.30 13.71
N ILE A 5 -4.55 15.69 13.62
CA ILE A 5 -3.42 14.83 14.00
C ILE A 5 -3.33 14.68 15.53
N ASN A 6 -3.62 15.75 16.28
CA ASN A 6 -3.59 15.71 17.74
C ASN A 6 -4.77 14.94 18.35
N ARG A 7 -5.89 14.80 17.63
CA ARG A 7 -7.08 14.09 18.14
C ARG A 7 -6.95 12.56 18.11
N GLU A 8 -6.03 12.03 17.30
CA GLU A 8 -5.81 10.58 17.16
C GLU A 8 -4.70 10.03 18.09
N LEU A 9 -4.03 10.89 18.87
CA LEU A 9 -3.02 10.46 19.86
C LEU A 9 -3.66 10.02 21.20
N ASP A 10 -4.91 10.42 21.45
CA ASP A 10 -5.63 10.13 22.70
C ASP A 10 -6.61 8.94 22.60
N GLU A 11 -6.71 8.26 21.45
CA GLU A 11 -7.51 7.02 21.37
C GLU A 11 -6.70 5.84 21.89
N GLU A 12 -7.14 5.27 23.01
CA GLU A 12 -6.59 4.02 23.55
C GLU A 12 -6.65 2.91 22.49
N THR A 13 -5.54 2.19 22.32
CA THR A 13 -5.54 1.05 21.41
C THR A 13 -6.43 -0.08 21.95
N PRO A 14 -6.97 -0.97 21.09
CA PRO A 14 -7.83 -2.07 21.56
C PRO A 14 -7.13 -2.97 22.60
N LEU A 15 -5.82 -3.18 22.48
CA LEU A 15 -4.99 -3.93 23.40
C LEU A 15 -4.78 -3.14 24.69
N GLN A 16 -4.48 -1.84 24.61
CA GLN A 16 -4.38 -0.98 25.79
C GLN A 16 -5.68 -1.00 26.60
N ALA A 17 -6.83 -0.88 25.94
CA ALA A 17 -8.14 -0.95 26.59
C ALA A 17 -8.37 -2.32 27.27
N ARG A 18 -7.96 -3.43 26.65
CA ARG A 18 -8.05 -4.77 27.24
C ARG A 18 -7.08 -4.96 28.42
N LEU A 19 -5.85 -4.47 28.29
CA LEU A 19 -4.83 -4.52 29.33
C LEU A 19 -5.25 -3.68 30.54
N ASN A 20 -5.77 -2.47 30.34
CA ASN A 20 -6.28 -1.61 31.41
C ASN A 20 -7.42 -2.29 32.18
N LYS A 21 -8.34 -2.98 31.48
CA LYS A 21 -9.39 -3.78 32.13
C LYS A 21 -8.81 -4.92 32.97
N LEU A 22 -7.81 -5.64 32.44
CA LEU A 22 -7.10 -6.72 33.13
C LEU A 22 -6.37 -6.21 34.38
N THR A 23 -5.57 -5.16 34.24
CA THR A 23 -4.82 -4.53 35.34
C THR A 23 -5.78 -4.01 36.42
N SER A 24 -6.90 -3.41 36.04
CA SER A 24 -7.92 -2.96 37.00
C SER A 24 -8.57 -4.13 37.76
N ALA A 25 -8.87 -5.24 37.07
CA ALA A 25 -9.44 -6.43 37.71
C ALA A 25 -8.45 -7.07 38.70
N ILE A 26 -7.19 -7.25 38.29
CA ILE A 26 -6.12 -7.78 39.14
C ILE A 26 -5.90 -6.87 40.36
N GLY A 27 -5.86 -5.54 40.16
CA GLY A 27 -5.70 -4.58 41.25
C GLY A 27 -6.84 -4.62 42.26
N LYS A 28 -8.10 -4.75 41.81
CA LYS A 28 -9.27 -4.88 42.71
C LYS A 28 -9.22 -6.17 43.54
N ILE A 29 -8.86 -7.29 42.90
CA ILE A 29 -8.72 -8.58 43.59
C ILE A 29 -7.56 -8.52 44.59
N GLY A 30 -6.41 -7.99 44.18
CA GLY A 30 -5.24 -7.82 45.04
C GLY A 30 -5.53 -6.96 46.27
N LEU A 31 -6.24 -5.84 46.08
CA LEU A 31 -6.66 -4.97 47.18
C LEU A 31 -7.62 -5.68 48.14
N ALA A 32 -8.62 -6.41 47.61
CA ALA A 32 -9.57 -7.16 48.44
C ALA A 32 -8.86 -8.23 49.30
N VAL A 33 -7.91 -8.95 48.72
CA VAL A 33 -7.09 -9.94 49.44
C VAL A 33 -6.20 -9.27 50.48
N ALA A 34 -5.54 -8.16 50.15
CA ALA A 34 -4.69 -7.43 51.10
C ALA A 34 -5.48 -6.93 52.32
N VAL A 35 -6.68 -6.36 52.10
CA VAL A 35 -7.56 -5.91 53.18
C VAL A 35 -8.05 -7.09 54.03
N LEU A 36 -8.39 -8.22 53.40
CA LEU A 36 -8.81 -9.42 54.12
C LEU A 36 -7.68 -9.97 54.99
N VAL A 37 -6.47 -10.09 54.45
CA VAL A 37 -5.29 -10.55 55.21
C VAL A 37 -4.96 -9.59 56.34
N LEU A 38 -4.98 -8.28 56.08
CA LEU A 38 -4.79 -7.25 57.11
C LEU A 38 -5.80 -7.40 58.25
N ALA A 39 -7.09 -7.56 57.93
CA ALA A 39 -8.14 -7.74 58.94
C ALA A 39 -7.94 -9.03 59.74
N VAL A 40 -7.61 -10.15 59.09
CA VAL A 40 -7.36 -11.43 59.75
C VAL A 40 -6.15 -11.36 60.67
N LEU A 41 -5.05 -10.73 60.23
CA LEU A 41 -3.84 -10.56 61.03
C LEU A 41 -4.06 -9.64 62.22
N LEU A 42 -4.78 -8.52 62.04
CA LEU A 42 -5.15 -7.63 63.13
C LEU A 42 -6.05 -8.33 64.16
N ILE A 43 -7.07 -9.07 63.70
CA ILE A 43 -7.95 -9.84 64.60
C ILE A 43 -7.14 -10.90 65.37
N ARG A 44 -6.26 -11.64 64.69
CA ARG A 44 -5.39 -12.64 65.35
C ARG A 44 -4.45 -12.01 66.37
N TYR A 45 -3.89 -10.85 66.05
CA TYR A 45 -3.05 -10.07 66.93
C TYR A 45 -3.82 -9.63 68.19
N PHE A 46 -4.96 -8.96 68.04
CA PHE A 46 -5.78 -8.50 69.18
C PHE A 46 -6.44 -9.63 69.99
N THR A 47 -6.70 -10.78 69.37
CA THR A 47 -7.24 -11.98 70.07
C THR A 47 -6.15 -12.72 70.85
N GLY A 48 -4.87 -12.32 70.73
CA GLY A 48 -3.75 -12.96 71.41
C GLY A 48 -3.45 -14.36 70.90
N ASN A 49 -3.80 -14.63 69.63
CA ASN A 49 -3.57 -15.91 68.97
C ASN A 49 -2.29 -15.89 68.10
N THR A 50 -1.64 -14.73 67.96
CA THR A 50 -0.30 -14.60 67.37
C THR A 50 0.76 -14.93 68.42
N LYS A 51 1.71 -15.78 68.03
CA LYS A 51 2.84 -16.21 68.87
C LYS A 51 4.13 -15.72 68.23
N ASP A 52 5.01 -15.18 69.06
CA ASP A 52 6.38 -14.81 68.69
C ASP A 52 7.22 -16.07 68.40
N ASP A 53 8.42 -15.91 67.83
CA ASP A 53 9.38 -16.98 67.52
C ASP A 53 9.77 -17.82 68.75
N GLN A 54 9.57 -17.26 69.96
CA GLN A 54 9.79 -17.93 71.24
C GLN A 54 8.54 -18.65 71.79
N GLY A 55 7.44 -18.72 71.02
CA GLY A 55 6.19 -19.39 71.37
C GLY A 55 5.28 -18.63 72.34
N ASN A 56 5.67 -17.41 72.73
CA ASN A 56 4.92 -16.55 73.65
C ASN A 56 3.86 -15.73 72.92
N LYS A 57 2.71 -15.45 73.58
CA LYS A 57 1.65 -14.62 72.99
C LYS A 57 2.14 -13.17 72.85
N GLU A 58 2.15 -12.64 71.63
CA GLU A 58 2.59 -11.27 71.35
C GLU A 58 1.71 -10.20 72.00
N TYR A 59 0.41 -10.48 72.12
CA TYR A 59 -0.56 -9.58 72.73
C TYR A 59 -1.19 -10.18 73.99
N ILE A 60 -0.97 -9.51 75.13
CA ILE A 60 -1.61 -9.83 76.41
C ILE A 60 -2.28 -8.56 76.94
N ARG A 61 -3.61 -8.59 77.01
CA ARG A 61 -4.44 -7.45 77.46
C ARG A 61 -3.95 -6.93 78.83
N GLY A 62 -3.41 -5.71 78.85
CA GLY A 62 -2.98 -5.01 80.06
C GLY A 62 -1.50 -5.15 80.47
N LYS A 63 -0.65 -5.89 79.72
CA LYS A 63 0.79 -6.03 80.02
C LYS A 63 1.73 -5.67 78.87
N THR A 64 1.21 -5.48 77.66
CA THR A 64 2.00 -5.07 76.50
C THR A 64 2.36 -3.59 76.55
N LYS A 65 3.63 -3.27 76.28
CA LYS A 65 4.09 -1.88 76.14
C LYS A 65 3.57 -1.28 74.83
N PHE A 66 3.31 0.03 74.83
CA PHE A 66 2.80 0.75 73.65
C PHE A 66 3.76 0.65 72.47
N ASP A 67 5.08 0.70 72.71
CA ASP A 67 6.10 0.59 71.65
C ASP A 67 6.10 -0.78 70.96
N SER A 68 5.97 -1.87 71.72
CA SER A 68 5.87 -3.22 71.14
C SER A 68 4.59 -3.42 70.34
N MET A 69 3.50 -2.75 70.75
CA MET A 69 2.24 -2.78 70.01
C MET A 69 2.35 -2.08 68.65
N MET A 70 2.99 -0.91 68.62
CA MET A 70 3.19 -0.17 67.37
C MET A 70 4.08 -0.94 66.39
N ASN A 71 5.14 -1.58 66.85
CA ASN A 71 6.04 -2.35 65.98
C ASN A 71 5.31 -3.51 65.29
N SER A 72 4.53 -4.32 66.03
CA SER A 72 3.79 -5.45 65.43
C SER A 72 2.70 -4.97 64.45
N VAL A 73 2.03 -3.86 64.76
CA VAL A 73 1.01 -3.29 63.85
C VAL A 73 1.67 -2.77 62.57
N VAL A 74 2.83 -2.12 62.67
CA VAL A 74 3.61 -1.67 61.50
C VAL A 74 4.05 -2.86 60.65
N GLU A 75 4.47 -3.96 61.26
CA GLU A 75 4.84 -5.19 60.55
C GLU A 75 3.65 -5.79 59.79
N ILE A 76 2.49 -5.91 60.44
CA ILE A 76 1.25 -6.39 59.82
C ILE A 76 0.83 -5.48 58.65
N ILE A 77 0.97 -4.17 58.81
CA ILE A 77 0.70 -3.20 57.72
C ILE A 77 1.71 -3.35 56.59
N SER A 78 3.00 -3.57 56.89
CA SER A 78 4.05 -3.83 55.90
C SER A 78 3.74 -5.07 55.07
N VAL A 79 3.24 -6.14 55.68
CA VAL A 79 2.77 -7.35 54.97
C VAL A 79 1.60 -7.01 54.03
N ALA A 80 0.64 -6.20 54.45
CA ALA A 80 -0.46 -5.78 53.58
C ALA A 80 0.03 -4.94 52.39
N ILE A 81 0.97 -4.00 52.61
CA ILE A 81 1.56 -3.17 51.55
C ILE A 81 2.33 -4.03 50.55
N THR A 82 3.13 -4.99 51.02
CA THR A 82 3.89 -5.90 50.13
C THR A 82 2.98 -6.73 49.23
N ILE A 83 1.82 -7.19 49.74
CA ILE A 83 0.81 -7.87 48.91
C ILE A 83 0.28 -6.96 47.79
N VAL A 84 -0.01 -5.69 48.10
CA VAL A 84 -0.51 -4.73 47.11
C VAL A 84 0.53 -4.46 46.02
N VAL A 85 1.79 -4.22 46.39
CA VAL A 85 2.88 -3.96 45.44
C VAL A 85 3.12 -5.16 44.52
N VAL A 86 3.09 -6.39 45.06
CA VAL A 86 3.26 -7.60 44.25
C VAL A 86 2.05 -7.86 43.33
N ALA A 87 0.86 -7.43 43.74
CA ALA A 87 -0.36 -7.65 42.95
C ALA A 87 -0.51 -6.70 41.75
N ILE A 88 0.11 -5.52 41.74
CA ILE A 88 -0.01 -4.56 40.63
C ILE A 88 1.11 -4.82 39.61
N PRO A 89 0.79 -5.30 38.40
CA PRO A 89 1.81 -5.66 37.40
C PRO A 89 2.30 -4.42 36.64
N GLU A 90 3.16 -3.61 37.25
CA GLU A 90 3.73 -2.39 36.64
C GLU A 90 4.59 -2.68 35.39
N GLY A 91 5.14 -3.90 35.27
CA GLY A 91 5.94 -4.31 34.12
C GLY A 91 5.14 -4.68 32.86
N LEU A 92 3.83 -4.88 32.97
CA LEU A 92 2.99 -5.34 31.85
C LEU A 92 2.92 -4.32 30.70
N PRO A 93 2.64 -3.01 30.94
CA PRO A 93 2.65 -2.00 29.87
C PRO A 93 4.03 -1.81 29.22
N LEU A 94 5.10 -1.95 30.02
CA LEU A 94 6.47 -1.82 29.55
C LEU A 94 6.84 -2.95 28.59
N ALA A 95 6.53 -4.20 28.95
CA ALA A 95 6.79 -5.38 28.12
C ALA A 95 6.08 -5.28 26.77
N VAL A 96 4.80 -4.88 26.77
CA VAL A 96 3.99 -4.73 25.56
C VAL A 96 4.57 -3.67 24.62
N THR A 97 4.97 -2.52 25.15
CA THR A 97 5.57 -1.43 24.36
C THR A 97 6.89 -1.86 23.73
N LEU A 98 7.73 -2.58 24.47
CA LEU A 98 9.00 -3.09 23.96
C LEU A 98 8.80 -4.11 22.83
N THR A 99 7.85 -5.04 22.99
CA THR A 99 7.51 -6.02 21.95
C THR A 99 7.00 -5.33 20.69
N LEU A 100 6.08 -4.35 20.81
CA LEU A 100 5.58 -3.58 19.67
C LEU A 100 6.70 -2.80 18.97
N ALA A 101 7.61 -2.18 19.74
CA ALA A 101 8.77 -1.47 19.19
C ALA A 101 9.69 -2.40 18.39
N TYR A 102 9.92 -3.62 18.88
CA TYR A 102 10.68 -4.63 18.17
C TYR A 102 9.99 -5.04 16.85
N SER A 103 8.68 -5.31 16.89
CA SER A 103 7.90 -5.66 15.69
C SER A 103 7.91 -4.55 14.64
N MET A 104 7.79 -3.28 15.03
CA MET A 104 7.89 -2.16 14.09
C MET A 104 9.26 -2.09 13.41
N LYS A 105 10.34 -2.34 14.15
CA LYS A 105 11.70 -2.38 13.58
C LYS A 105 11.82 -3.48 12.53
N GLN A 106 11.24 -4.65 12.79
CA GLN A 106 11.22 -5.76 11.84
C GLN A 106 10.39 -5.42 10.59
N MET A 107 9.18 -4.88 10.76
CA MET A 107 8.33 -4.46 9.64
C MET A 107 8.99 -3.40 8.74
N MET A 108 9.75 -2.48 9.33
CA MET A 108 10.52 -1.49 8.57
C MET A 108 11.62 -2.14 7.71
N ALA A 109 12.23 -3.22 8.18
CA ALA A 109 13.19 -3.99 7.38
C ALA A 109 12.51 -4.68 6.19
N ASP A 110 11.24 -5.05 6.33
CA ASP A 110 10.40 -5.63 5.28
C ASP A 110 9.70 -4.57 4.40
N HIS A 111 10.26 -3.35 4.34
CA HIS A 111 9.73 -2.20 3.59
C HIS A 111 8.30 -1.76 3.99
N ALA A 112 7.78 -2.21 5.14
CA ALA A 112 6.50 -1.78 5.70
C ALA A 112 6.72 -0.75 6.81
N MET A 113 6.67 0.53 6.46
CA MET A 113 6.85 1.62 7.42
C MET A 113 5.59 1.82 8.29
N VAL A 114 5.70 1.46 9.57
CA VAL A 114 4.66 1.72 10.56
C VAL A 114 4.88 3.09 11.20
N ARG A 115 3.89 3.98 11.07
CA ARG A 115 3.94 5.34 11.68
C ARG A 115 3.35 5.41 13.08
N LYS A 116 2.48 4.47 13.45
CA LYS A 116 1.80 4.41 14.75
C LYS A 116 1.88 2.99 15.31
N LEU A 117 2.31 2.85 16.55
CA LEU A 117 2.35 1.56 17.28
C LEU A 117 0.99 0.84 17.26
N SER A 118 -0.09 1.61 17.39
CA SER A 118 -1.48 1.09 17.36
C SER A 118 -1.85 0.44 16.03
N ALA A 119 -1.23 0.83 14.92
CA ALA A 119 -1.56 0.28 13.60
C ALA A 119 -1.14 -1.18 13.46
N CYS A 120 -0.02 -1.59 14.05
CA CYS A 120 0.42 -2.99 14.08
C CYS A 120 -0.65 -3.89 14.72
N GLU A 121 -1.25 -3.40 15.80
CA GLU A 121 -2.25 -4.13 16.56
C GLU A 121 -3.58 -4.22 15.79
N THR A 122 -4.07 -3.09 15.27
CA THR A 122 -5.29 -3.03 14.48
C THR A 122 -5.20 -3.94 13.24
N MET A 123 -4.05 -3.95 12.57
CA MET A 123 -3.83 -4.82 11.41
C MET A 123 -3.89 -6.31 11.77
N GLY A 124 -3.38 -6.71 12.94
CA GLY A 124 -3.48 -8.08 13.43
C GLY A 124 -4.91 -8.55 13.72
N SER A 125 -5.84 -7.61 13.89
CA SER A 125 -7.27 -7.89 14.13
C SER A 125 -8.16 -7.57 12.93
N ALA A 126 -7.58 -7.24 11.78
CA ALA A 126 -8.34 -6.85 10.59
C ALA A 126 -9.09 -8.06 10.01
N THR A 127 -10.41 -7.92 9.84
CA THR A 127 -11.28 -8.95 9.23
C THR A 127 -11.66 -8.62 7.80
N THR A 128 -11.48 -7.38 7.36
CA THR A 128 -11.84 -6.91 6.02
C THR A 128 -10.79 -5.92 5.54
N ILE A 129 -10.31 -6.13 4.31
CA ILE A 129 -9.34 -5.25 3.65
C ILE A 129 -10.04 -4.59 2.47
N CYS A 130 -10.29 -3.29 2.60
CA CYS A 130 -10.77 -2.46 1.50
C CYS A 130 -9.55 -1.91 0.75
N THR A 131 -9.29 -2.42 -0.44
CA THR A 131 -8.15 -2.00 -1.26
C THR A 131 -8.62 -1.18 -2.45
N ASP A 132 -7.84 -0.16 -2.84
CA ASP A 132 -8.04 0.52 -4.12
C ASP A 132 -7.46 -0.32 -5.26
N LYS A 133 -7.96 -0.17 -6.48
CA LYS A 133 -7.44 -0.91 -7.64
C LYS A 133 -6.17 -0.25 -8.17
N THR A 134 -6.25 1.04 -8.47
CA THR A 134 -5.24 1.73 -9.28
C THR A 134 -4.07 2.14 -8.40
N GLY A 135 -2.86 1.70 -8.75
CA GLY A 135 -1.65 2.02 -7.98
C GLY A 135 -1.51 1.24 -6.66
N THR A 136 -2.47 0.37 -6.32
CA THR A 136 -2.36 -0.57 -5.19
C THR A 136 -2.36 -2.02 -5.69
N LEU A 137 -3.44 -2.48 -6.34
CA LEU A 137 -3.46 -3.80 -6.98
C LEU A 137 -2.77 -3.80 -8.34
N THR A 138 -2.85 -2.69 -9.06
CA THR A 138 -2.18 -2.52 -10.35
C THR A 138 -0.94 -1.63 -10.19
N LEU A 139 0.07 -1.86 -11.03
CA LEU A 139 1.29 -1.04 -11.07
C LEU A 139 1.07 0.39 -11.57
N ASN A 140 -0.18 0.80 -11.84
CA ASN A 140 -0.53 2.06 -12.49
C ASN A 140 0.24 2.29 -13.81
N GLU A 141 0.63 1.20 -14.48
CA GLU A 141 1.31 1.21 -15.77
C GLU A 141 0.40 0.55 -16.81
N MET A 142 0.00 1.32 -17.83
CA MET A 142 -0.75 0.78 -18.95
C MET A 142 0.18 0.00 -19.89
N LYS A 143 -0.28 -1.17 -20.35
CA LYS A 143 0.43 -2.03 -21.31
C LYS A 143 -0.52 -2.44 -22.42
N VAL A 144 0.01 -2.59 -23.63
CA VAL A 144 -0.74 -3.17 -24.75
C VAL A 144 -0.81 -4.67 -24.53
N THR A 145 -2.02 -5.21 -24.38
CA THR A 145 -2.25 -6.64 -24.12
C THR A 145 -2.56 -7.42 -25.41
N GLU A 146 -3.27 -6.78 -26.34
CA GLU A 146 -3.69 -7.37 -27.59
C GLU A 146 -3.46 -6.38 -28.73
N PHE A 147 -2.93 -6.88 -29.85
CA PHE A 147 -2.85 -6.15 -31.10
C PHE A 147 -3.60 -6.94 -32.18
N ARG A 148 -4.50 -6.27 -32.91
CA ARG A 148 -5.28 -6.88 -33.98
C ARG A 148 -5.04 -6.17 -35.29
N LEU A 149 -4.80 -6.95 -36.34
CA LEU A 149 -4.72 -6.45 -37.70
C LEU A 149 -5.83 -7.10 -38.52
N GLY A 150 -6.81 -6.30 -38.93
CA GLY A 150 -8.04 -6.83 -39.52
C GLY A 150 -8.82 -7.67 -38.51
N LYS A 151 -9.07 -8.94 -38.83
CA LYS A 151 -9.81 -9.88 -37.97
C LYS A 151 -8.90 -10.76 -37.10
N GLU A 152 -7.60 -10.72 -37.31
CA GLU A 152 -6.66 -11.63 -36.66
C GLU A 152 -6.04 -10.99 -35.42
N LEU A 153 -5.94 -11.78 -34.35
CA LEU A 153 -5.18 -11.43 -33.16
C LEU A 153 -3.72 -11.80 -33.40
N MET A 154 -2.85 -10.81 -33.35
CA MET A 154 -1.42 -10.99 -33.60
C MET A 154 -0.70 -11.32 -32.30
N GLY A 155 0.02 -12.44 -32.28
CA GLY A 155 0.77 -12.91 -31.11
C GLY A 155 2.18 -12.32 -31.04
N SER A 156 3.04 -12.67 -32.00
CA SER A 156 4.43 -12.18 -32.10
C SER A 156 4.62 -11.43 -33.40
N ILE A 157 4.74 -10.11 -33.29
CA ILE A 157 4.32 -9.14 -34.31
C ILE A 157 5.41 -8.88 -35.38
N SER A 158 6.67 -9.22 -35.11
CA SER A 158 7.79 -8.85 -35.99
C SER A 158 7.92 -9.71 -37.25
N SER A 159 7.44 -10.96 -37.25
CA SER A 159 7.66 -11.89 -38.37
C SER A 159 6.44 -12.13 -39.26
N GLU A 160 5.24 -11.81 -38.77
CA GLU A 160 3.99 -12.05 -39.48
C GLU A 160 3.52 -10.82 -40.28
N ILE A 161 4.09 -9.63 -40.02
CA ILE A 161 3.68 -8.38 -40.67
C ILE A 161 4.50 -8.09 -41.94
N ALA A 162 3.81 -7.68 -43.00
CA ALA A 162 4.35 -7.36 -44.30
C ALA A 162 5.05 -6.01 -44.18
N PRO A 163 6.17 -5.84 -44.89
CA PRO A 163 7.06 -4.71 -44.68
C PRO A 163 6.39 -3.35 -44.92
N ASN A 164 5.37 -3.29 -45.79
CA ASN A 164 4.59 -2.08 -46.04
C ASN A 164 3.72 -1.67 -44.84
N VAL A 165 3.00 -2.62 -44.22
CA VAL A 165 2.14 -2.37 -43.06
C VAL A 165 3.00 -2.10 -41.82
N HIS A 166 4.08 -2.85 -41.66
CA HIS A 166 5.04 -2.65 -40.58
C HIS A 166 5.63 -1.24 -40.60
N LYS A 167 6.11 -0.78 -41.78
CA LYS A 167 6.60 0.59 -41.96
C LYS A 167 5.52 1.65 -41.70
N LEU A 168 4.29 1.42 -42.13
CA LEU A 168 3.17 2.33 -41.91
C LEU A 168 2.81 2.45 -40.42
N LEU A 169 2.83 1.34 -39.69
CA LEU A 169 2.60 1.33 -38.23
C LEU A 169 3.70 2.06 -37.48
N GLN A 170 4.97 1.79 -37.81
CA GLN A 170 6.11 2.48 -37.21
C GLN A 170 6.03 4.00 -37.45
N GLN A 171 5.70 4.40 -38.68
CA GLN A 171 5.50 5.80 -39.05
C GLN A 171 4.33 6.44 -38.28
N ALA A 172 3.19 5.75 -38.19
CA ALA A 172 2.01 6.22 -37.48
C ALA A 172 2.28 6.42 -35.99
N VAL A 173 2.93 5.45 -35.34
CA VAL A 173 3.27 5.55 -33.91
C VAL A 173 4.28 6.67 -33.70
N ALA A 174 5.40 6.67 -34.42
CA ALA A 174 6.49 7.63 -34.21
C ALA A 174 6.06 9.10 -34.41
N LEU A 175 5.14 9.36 -35.34
CA LEU A 175 4.72 10.73 -35.68
C LEU A 175 3.45 11.18 -34.96
N ASN A 176 2.57 10.26 -34.55
CA ASN A 176 1.32 10.61 -33.87
C ASN A 176 1.44 10.56 -32.34
N THR A 177 2.55 10.11 -31.77
CA THR A 177 2.80 10.18 -30.31
C THR A 177 3.61 11.41 -29.95
N THR A 178 3.20 12.14 -28.93
CA THR A 178 4.00 13.22 -28.33
C THR A 178 5.05 12.71 -27.35
N GLY A 179 5.00 11.43 -27.00
CA GLY A 179 5.95 10.80 -26.09
C GLY A 179 7.36 10.72 -26.66
N THR A 180 8.34 10.71 -25.74
CA THR A 180 9.76 10.57 -26.07
C THR A 180 10.27 9.24 -25.55
N VAL A 181 11.19 8.63 -26.28
CA VAL A 181 11.91 7.45 -25.83
C VAL A 181 13.36 7.83 -25.70
N TYR A 182 13.88 7.70 -24.49
CA TYR A 182 15.26 7.96 -24.16
C TYR A 182 15.94 6.62 -23.85
N LYS A 183 16.99 6.30 -24.61
CA LYS A 183 17.84 5.13 -24.36
C LYS A 183 19.23 5.63 -23.98
N PRO A 184 19.56 5.73 -22.68
CA PRO A 184 20.86 6.22 -22.26
C PRO A 184 22.02 5.34 -22.74
N ASN A 185 21.82 4.02 -22.81
CA ASN A 185 22.80 3.05 -23.30
C ASN A 185 22.11 1.92 -24.11
N SER A 186 22.83 1.25 -25.02
CA SER A 186 22.28 0.14 -25.82
C SER A 186 21.84 -1.08 -25.01
N ARG A 187 22.25 -1.19 -23.73
CA ARG A 187 21.86 -2.26 -22.79
C ARG A 187 20.82 -1.85 -21.75
N SER A 188 20.52 -0.57 -21.58
CA SER A 188 19.51 -0.11 -20.61
C SER A 188 18.10 -0.22 -21.19
N LEU A 189 17.12 -0.48 -20.33
CA LEU A 189 15.71 -0.41 -20.72
C LEU A 189 15.38 1.03 -21.20
N PRO A 190 14.57 1.17 -22.28
CA PRO A 190 14.15 2.48 -22.76
C PRO A 190 13.30 3.20 -21.71
N GLU A 191 13.66 4.43 -21.39
CA GLU A 191 12.84 5.32 -20.58
C GLU A 191 11.85 6.03 -21.51
N ILE A 192 10.56 5.79 -21.28
CA ILE A 192 9.48 6.27 -22.16
C ILE A 192 8.62 7.26 -21.40
N SER A 193 8.54 8.47 -21.91
CA SER A 193 7.71 9.56 -21.38
C SER A 193 6.50 9.80 -22.26
N GLY A 194 5.39 10.25 -21.67
CA GLY A 194 4.15 10.56 -22.37
C GLY A 194 2.92 10.27 -21.51
N SER A 195 1.72 10.42 -22.10
CA SER A 195 0.49 9.97 -21.44
C SER A 195 0.52 8.45 -21.22
N PRO A 196 -0.21 7.88 -20.24
CA PRO A 196 -0.17 6.45 -19.94
C PRO A 196 -0.44 5.56 -21.17
N THR A 197 -1.39 5.96 -22.03
CA THR A 197 -1.70 5.25 -23.29
C THR A 197 -0.57 5.35 -24.30
N GLU A 198 0.02 6.53 -24.47
CA GLU A 198 1.13 6.72 -25.41
C GLU A 198 2.39 5.99 -24.94
N LYS A 199 2.66 5.99 -23.62
CA LYS A 199 3.76 5.21 -23.04
C LYS A 199 3.60 3.72 -23.33
N ALA A 200 2.38 3.19 -23.19
CA ALA A 200 2.07 1.80 -23.51
C ALA A 200 2.32 1.48 -24.99
N ILE A 201 1.80 2.32 -25.90
CA ILE A 201 1.95 2.14 -27.35
C ILE A 201 3.42 2.26 -27.78
N LEU A 202 4.16 3.24 -27.24
CA LEU A 202 5.58 3.43 -27.54
C LEU A 202 6.43 2.27 -27.00
N SER A 203 6.15 1.80 -25.79
CA SER A 203 6.83 0.62 -25.22
C SER A 203 6.62 -0.60 -26.10
N TRP A 204 5.37 -0.85 -26.49
CA TRP A 204 5.02 -1.95 -27.39
C TRP A 204 5.70 -1.81 -28.75
N ALA A 205 5.70 -0.61 -29.35
CA ALA A 205 6.32 -0.40 -30.65
C ALA A 205 7.86 -0.54 -30.61
N VAL A 206 8.52 -0.15 -29.52
CA VAL A 206 9.97 -0.32 -29.38
C VAL A 206 10.35 -1.76 -29.09
N SER A 207 9.59 -2.46 -28.24
CA SER A 207 9.88 -3.83 -27.82
C SER A 207 9.45 -4.89 -28.84
N ASP A 208 8.23 -4.80 -29.35
CA ASP A 208 7.61 -5.85 -30.18
C ASP A 208 7.69 -5.56 -31.69
N LEU A 209 7.62 -4.27 -32.09
CA LEU A 209 7.76 -3.87 -33.50
C LEU A 209 9.21 -3.55 -33.90
N GLY A 210 10.16 -3.54 -32.97
CA GLY A 210 11.56 -3.17 -33.23
C GLY A 210 11.72 -1.76 -33.78
N MET A 211 10.81 -0.84 -33.44
CA MET A 211 10.78 0.50 -34.00
C MET A 211 11.95 1.35 -33.51
N ASN A 212 12.63 2.00 -34.45
CA ASN A 212 13.52 3.12 -34.19
C ASN A 212 12.78 4.44 -34.43
N LEU A 213 12.81 5.37 -33.48
CA LEU A 213 12.02 6.60 -33.53
C LEU A 213 12.63 7.70 -34.39
N ASP A 214 13.93 7.61 -34.66
CA ASP A 214 14.66 8.63 -35.41
C ASP A 214 14.45 8.49 -36.92
N ASP A 215 14.29 7.26 -37.41
CA ASP A 215 14.17 6.97 -38.86
C ASP A 215 12.90 7.59 -39.49
N PRO A 216 11.70 7.51 -38.90
CA PRO A 216 10.49 8.12 -39.48
C PRO A 216 10.52 9.65 -39.43
N LYS A 217 11.08 10.24 -38.37
CA LYS A 217 11.17 11.70 -38.20
C LYS A 217 12.11 12.37 -39.20
N GLN A 218 13.13 11.66 -39.67
CA GLN A 218 14.05 12.18 -40.67
C GLN A 218 13.44 12.17 -42.08
N ASN A 219 12.72 11.09 -42.42
CA ASN A 219 12.21 10.82 -43.78
C ASN A 219 10.93 11.60 -44.14
N ASP A 220 10.12 11.97 -43.17
CA ASP A 220 8.84 12.64 -43.39
C ASP A 220 8.82 14.04 -42.76
N GLU A 221 8.11 14.96 -43.41
CA GLU A 221 7.85 16.31 -42.91
C GLU A 221 6.46 16.36 -42.29
N LEU A 222 6.37 16.84 -41.04
CA LEU A 222 5.11 17.00 -40.34
C LEU A 222 4.51 18.37 -40.70
N ILE A 223 3.34 18.37 -41.34
CA ILE A 223 2.67 19.59 -41.81
C ILE A 223 1.72 20.13 -40.74
N GLN A 224 0.91 19.26 -40.15
CA GLN A 224 -0.13 19.65 -39.20
C GLN A 224 -0.35 18.56 -38.15
N VAL A 225 -0.55 18.97 -36.90
CA VAL A 225 -0.98 18.09 -35.80
C VAL A 225 -2.35 18.56 -35.32
N GLU A 226 -3.29 17.63 -35.22
CA GLU A 226 -4.54 17.78 -34.49
C GLU A 226 -4.42 17.05 -33.16
N ALA A 227 -4.34 17.82 -32.07
CA ALA A 227 -4.30 17.28 -30.72
C ALA A 227 -5.61 16.57 -30.35
N PHE A 228 -5.53 15.67 -29.35
CA PHE A 228 -6.71 14.92 -28.92
C PHE A 228 -7.82 15.85 -28.40
N ASN A 229 -9.01 15.73 -28.99
CA ASN A 229 -10.21 16.42 -28.52
C ASN A 229 -11.22 15.39 -27.99
N SER A 230 -11.74 15.60 -26.77
CA SER A 230 -12.70 14.72 -26.10
C SER A 230 -14.04 14.57 -26.83
N GLU A 231 -14.46 15.59 -27.59
CA GLU A 231 -15.68 15.52 -28.42
C GLU A 231 -15.48 14.57 -29.60
N ASN A 232 -14.35 14.71 -30.30
CA ASN A 232 -14.01 13.90 -31.48
C ASN A 232 -13.36 12.55 -31.12
N LYS A 233 -12.92 12.38 -29.87
CA LYS A 233 -12.19 11.23 -29.30
C LYS A 233 -11.05 10.71 -30.18
N ARG A 234 -10.34 11.61 -30.86
CA ARG A 234 -9.25 11.29 -31.79
C ARG A 234 -8.21 12.39 -31.84
N SER A 235 -7.03 12.04 -32.31
CA SER A 235 -5.93 12.93 -32.68
C SER A 235 -5.30 12.46 -33.99
N GLY A 236 -4.66 13.35 -34.73
CA GLY A 236 -4.08 12.99 -36.01
C GLY A 236 -2.93 13.87 -36.44
N VAL A 237 -2.14 13.36 -37.38
CA VAL A 237 -1.01 14.07 -37.97
C VAL A 237 -1.06 13.98 -39.49
N LEU A 238 -0.87 15.12 -40.14
CA LEU A 238 -0.72 15.28 -41.58
C LEU A 238 0.77 15.33 -41.90
N ILE A 239 1.21 14.43 -42.76
CA ILE A 239 2.62 14.25 -43.11
C ILE A 239 2.82 14.33 -44.62
N ARG A 240 4.00 14.78 -45.04
CA ARG A 240 4.45 14.79 -46.43
C ARG A 240 5.80 14.10 -46.55
N ARG A 241 5.90 13.17 -47.48
CA ARG A 241 7.14 12.41 -47.69
C ARG A 241 8.17 13.27 -48.41
N LYS A 242 9.40 13.32 -47.88
CA LYS A 242 10.49 14.14 -48.45
C LYS A 242 11.14 13.49 -49.69
N SER A 243 11.08 12.17 -49.83
CA SER A 243 11.75 11.42 -50.90
C SER A 243 10.73 10.75 -51.83
N GLY A 244 10.64 11.25 -53.07
CA GLY A 244 9.77 10.76 -54.15
C GLY A 244 9.18 11.91 -54.98
N SER A 245 9.36 11.87 -56.30
CA SER A 245 8.83 12.86 -57.25
C SER A 245 7.29 12.84 -57.25
N GLY A 246 6.69 13.76 -56.48
CA GLY A 246 5.24 13.89 -56.27
C GLY A 246 4.91 13.77 -54.78
N GLY A 247 4.81 14.91 -54.10
CA GLY A 247 4.63 15.03 -52.64
C GLY A 247 3.35 14.40 -52.09
N ALA A 248 3.31 13.07 -52.05
CA ALA A 248 2.23 12.30 -51.48
C ALA A 248 2.05 12.71 -50.01
N THR A 249 0.86 13.22 -49.72
CA THR A 249 0.48 13.66 -48.39
C THR A 249 -0.35 12.54 -47.75
N GLN A 250 -0.02 12.17 -46.52
CA GLN A 250 -0.64 11.08 -45.79
C GLN A 250 -1.13 11.57 -44.43
N VAL A 251 -2.24 11.02 -43.95
CA VAL A 251 -2.79 11.34 -42.63
C VAL A 251 -2.80 10.09 -41.77
N HIS A 252 -2.32 10.21 -40.54
CA HIS A 252 -2.46 9.18 -39.52
C HIS A 252 -3.41 9.65 -38.44
N TRP A 253 -4.42 8.84 -38.12
CA TRP A 253 -5.36 9.07 -37.04
C TRP A 253 -5.19 8.02 -35.95
N LYS A 254 -5.31 8.44 -34.68
CA LYS A 254 -5.44 7.57 -33.52
C LYS A 254 -6.60 8.03 -32.65
N GLY A 255 -7.31 7.13 -32.00
CA GLY A 255 -8.49 7.49 -31.21
C GLY A 255 -9.33 6.29 -30.82
N ALA A 256 -10.54 6.55 -30.34
CA ALA A 256 -11.50 5.51 -30.01
C ALA A 256 -11.87 4.69 -31.25
N ALA A 257 -11.91 3.36 -31.12
CA ALA A 257 -12.06 2.44 -32.24
C ALA A 257 -13.33 2.71 -33.04
N GLU A 258 -14.44 3.00 -32.37
CA GLU A 258 -15.72 3.33 -33.00
C GLU A 258 -15.66 4.59 -33.87
N MET A 259 -14.87 5.58 -33.46
CA MET A 259 -14.72 6.85 -34.18
C MET A 259 -13.82 6.69 -35.40
N ILE A 260 -12.72 5.94 -35.26
CA ILE A 260 -11.79 5.69 -36.37
C ILE A 260 -12.44 4.78 -37.41
N LEU A 261 -13.05 3.66 -36.99
CA LEU A 261 -13.69 2.71 -37.90
C LEU A 261 -14.83 3.32 -38.72
N ALA A 262 -15.54 4.32 -38.17
CA ALA A 262 -16.57 5.05 -38.90
C ALA A 262 -16.04 5.84 -40.11
N MET A 263 -14.75 6.19 -40.11
CA MET A 263 -14.08 6.90 -41.21
C MET A 263 -13.37 5.97 -42.19
N CYS A 264 -13.31 4.67 -41.91
CA CYS A 264 -12.58 3.70 -42.72
C CYS A 264 -13.49 3.08 -43.79
N SER A 265 -13.02 3.05 -45.04
CA SER A 265 -13.68 2.35 -46.15
C SER A 265 -13.06 0.99 -46.45
N GLN A 266 -11.82 0.77 -46.03
CA GLN A 266 -11.02 -0.42 -46.31
C GLN A 266 -10.18 -0.79 -45.09
N TYR A 267 -9.77 -2.06 -45.01
CA TYR A 267 -8.87 -2.57 -43.98
C TYR A 267 -7.89 -3.60 -44.56
N TYR A 268 -6.76 -3.78 -43.90
CA TYR A 268 -5.76 -4.78 -44.28
C TYR A 268 -6.19 -6.18 -43.77
N VAL A 269 -6.06 -7.19 -44.65
CA VAL A 269 -6.34 -8.60 -44.38
C VAL A 269 -5.13 -9.42 -44.76
N GLU A 270 -4.74 -10.35 -43.87
CA GLU A 270 -3.56 -11.21 -44.07
C GLU A 270 -2.38 -10.39 -44.57
N VAL A 271 -2.24 -9.21 -43.98
CA VAL A 271 -1.02 -8.42 -43.97
C VAL A 271 -0.61 -7.80 -45.33
N VAL A 272 -1.18 -8.22 -46.46
CA VAL A 272 -0.79 -7.75 -47.80
C VAL A 272 -1.98 -7.19 -48.60
N GLN A 273 -3.22 -7.63 -48.33
CA GLN A 273 -4.38 -7.30 -49.16
C GLN A 273 -5.31 -6.27 -48.49
N LEU A 274 -5.77 -5.28 -49.26
CA LEU A 274 -6.83 -4.35 -48.85
C LEU A 274 -8.19 -4.94 -49.19
N LYS A 275 -9.07 -5.08 -48.21
CA LYS A 275 -10.47 -5.47 -48.41
C LYS A 275 -11.42 -4.32 -48.04
N PRO A 276 -12.55 -4.17 -48.76
CA PRO A 276 -13.55 -3.17 -48.40
C PRO A 276 -14.19 -3.52 -47.05
N LEU A 277 -14.40 -2.50 -46.23
CA LEU A 277 -15.09 -2.63 -44.96
C LEU A 277 -16.59 -2.75 -45.25
N THR A 278 -17.14 -3.96 -45.15
CA THR A 278 -18.58 -4.19 -45.30
C THR A 278 -19.31 -3.76 -44.02
N ARG A 279 -20.55 -3.25 -44.15
CA ARG A 279 -21.33 -2.67 -43.02
C ARG A 279 -21.66 -3.64 -41.88
N LYS A 280 -21.32 -4.93 -41.98
CA LYS A 280 -21.38 -5.85 -40.84
C LYS A 280 -20.22 -5.53 -39.90
N LYS A 281 -20.47 -4.62 -38.96
CA LYS A 281 -19.63 -4.35 -37.80
C LYS A 281 -19.70 -5.56 -36.87
N GLU A 282 -18.86 -6.55 -37.12
CA GLU A 282 -18.54 -7.64 -36.18
C GLU A 282 -17.12 -7.45 -35.67
#